data_AF-A0A533RCS1-F1
#
_entry.id   AF-A0A533RCS1-F1
#
_cell.length_a   1.000
_cell.length_b   1.000
_cell.length_c   1.000
_cell.angle_alpha   90.00
_cell.angle_beta   90.00
_cell.angle_gamma   90.00
#
_symmetry.space_group_name_H-M   'P 1'
#
loop_
_entity.id
_entity.type
_entity.pdbx_description
1 polymer ?
#
loop_
_entity_poly.entity_id
_entity_poly.type
_entity_poly.pdbx_seq_one_letter_code
_entity_poly.pdbx_strand_id
1 'polypeptide(L)'
;MANIRAIVVSKKVNALTVGRPGPQGPGLKEYANLAAFPATGLAGLIYLAQDTGLIYRWTGSGYSAVGGAAYAAATQPEAEAGTEAGLRSWSPLRVFQAAAAKVASMFGTTAGTICQGNDARLSDARPPTAHTHGGISNDGKVGSTAGLPLKTGTAGAVEAGAFGTAAGTFCEGNDSRVAGALPATGGTINNYREMVVTVGNFGSAYTIDLSLGSEFHGTLDQTTCALTMPAAPAAGLSASFVMVFTQGSGGGKGITASGALGPDLTSALPSLNTTAGKVTELVVRYNRTKSAWVFYAGAKDA
;
A
#
# COMPACT_ATOMS: atom_id res chain seq x y z
N MET A 1 17.10 -47.75 25.93
CA MET A 1 15.83 -48.49 25.75
C MET A 1 14.72 -47.69 26.41
N ALA A 2 13.81 -47.13 25.62
CA ALA A 2 12.64 -46.41 26.12
C ALA A 2 11.56 -47.43 26.53
N ASN A 3 10.91 -47.23 27.67
CA ASN A 3 9.70 -47.96 28.03
C ASN A 3 8.58 -46.95 28.27
N ILE A 4 7.80 -46.73 27.21
CA ILE A 4 6.51 -46.05 27.25
C ILE A 4 5.52 -47.01 27.94
N ARG A 5 4.80 -46.54 28.97
CA ARG A 5 3.60 -47.22 29.48
C ARG A 5 2.42 -46.28 29.31
N ALA A 6 1.51 -46.67 28.42
CA ALA A 6 0.31 -45.92 28.06
C ALA A 6 -0.68 -45.86 29.24
N ILE A 7 -1.30 -44.70 29.44
CA ILE A 7 -2.51 -44.52 30.26
C ILE A 7 -3.70 -44.90 29.38
N VAL A 8 -4.43 -45.94 29.78
CA VAL A 8 -5.74 -46.26 29.20
C VAL A 8 -6.78 -45.40 29.93
N VAL A 9 -7.33 -44.39 29.25
CA VAL A 9 -8.52 -43.66 29.72
C VAL A 9 -9.75 -44.38 29.19
N SER A 10 -10.35 -45.27 29.99
CA SER A 10 -11.66 -45.85 29.64
C SER A 10 -12.79 -45.18 30.42
N LYS A 11 -13.71 -44.61 29.65
CA LYS A 11 -14.93 -43.92 30.07
C LYS A 11 -16.02 -44.96 30.26
N LYS A 12 -16.17 -45.52 31.47
CA LYS A 12 -17.40 -46.16 32.01
C LYS A 12 -17.13 -46.69 33.41
N VAL A 13 -17.68 -46.02 34.42
CA VAL A 13 -17.80 -46.58 35.77
C VAL A 13 -18.95 -47.58 35.70
N ASN A 14 -18.64 -48.87 35.59
CA ASN A 14 -19.60 -49.93 35.84
C ASN A 14 -19.04 -50.83 36.95
N ALA A 15 -19.91 -51.17 37.88
CA ALA A 15 -19.64 -51.65 39.24
C ALA A 15 -18.39 -52.54 39.42
N LEU A 16 -17.59 -52.18 40.42
CA LEU A 16 -16.50 -52.98 40.96
C LEU A 16 -17.09 -54.23 41.65
N THR A 17 -17.32 -55.32 40.90
CA THR A 17 -17.55 -56.63 41.50
C THR A 17 -16.20 -57.24 41.85
N VAL A 18 -15.68 -56.97 43.06
CA VAL A 18 -14.50 -57.67 43.57
C VAL A 18 -14.91 -59.06 44.02
N GLY A 19 -14.75 -60.06 43.16
CA GLY A 19 -14.71 -61.45 43.58
C GLY A 19 -13.43 -61.70 44.39
N ARG A 20 -13.52 -61.66 45.72
CA ARG A 20 -12.53 -62.26 46.63
C ARG A 20 -13.24 -63.30 47.50
N PRO A 21 -12.94 -64.60 47.38
CA PRO A 21 -13.47 -65.61 48.27
C PRO A 21 -12.67 -65.56 49.58
N GLY A 22 -13.22 -64.83 50.54
CA GLY A 22 -12.85 -64.79 51.95
C GLY A 22 -14.12 -64.40 52.74
N PRO A 23 -14.17 -64.55 54.08
CA PRO A 23 -15.38 -64.24 54.83
C PRO A 23 -15.78 -62.80 54.51
N GLN A 24 -16.95 -62.62 53.87
CA GLN A 24 -17.42 -61.29 53.54
C GLN A 24 -17.47 -60.49 54.83
N GLY A 25 -16.67 -59.42 54.89
CA GLY A 25 -16.70 -58.50 56.02
C GLY A 25 -18.13 -58.01 56.28
N PRO A 26 -18.40 -57.47 57.48
CA PRO A 26 -19.73 -57.06 57.88
C PRO A 26 -20.36 -56.16 56.80
N GLY A 27 -21.46 -56.61 56.19
CA GLY A 27 -22.13 -55.86 55.11
C GLY A 27 -22.52 -54.45 55.56
N LEU A 28 -22.36 -53.47 54.67
CA LEU A 28 -22.81 -52.09 54.90
C LEU A 28 -24.28 -51.96 54.46
N LYS A 29 -25.11 -51.36 55.31
CA LYS A 29 -26.50 -51.00 55.01
C LYS A 29 -26.68 -49.49 55.15
N GLU A 30 -27.20 -48.86 54.10
CA GLU A 30 -27.46 -47.42 54.07
C GLU A 30 -28.95 -47.14 54.25
N TYR A 31 -29.26 -46.14 55.07
CA TYR A 31 -30.63 -45.65 55.28
C TYR A 31 -30.63 -44.13 55.24
N ALA A 32 -31.79 -43.54 54.95
CA ALA A 32 -31.94 -42.10 54.83
C ALA A 32 -31.47 -41.34 56.08
N ASN A 33 -31.77 -41.87 57.27
CA ASN A 33 -31.40 -41.30 58.57
C ASN A 33 -31.39 -42.39 59.66
N LEU A 34 -30.97 -42.05 60.88
CA LEU A 34 -30.92 -42.98 62.01
C LEU A 34 -32.31 -43.56 62.38
N ALA A 35 -33.39 -42.77 62.24
CA ALA A 35 -34.74 -43.22 62.53
C ALA A 35 -35.27 -44.24 61.50
N ALA A 36 -34.70 -44.25 60.30
CA ALA A 36 -35.02 -45.21 59.25
C ALA A 36 -34.28 -46.55 59.42
N PHE A 37 -33.44 -46.70 60.44
CA PHE A 37 -32.80 -47.98 60.73
C PHE A 37 -33.85 -49.00 61.23
N PRO A 38 -33.66 -50.30 60.97
CA PRO A 38 -34.51 -51.34 61.54
C PRO A 38 -34.58 -51.21 63.06
N ALA A 39 -35.76 -51.43 63.66
CA ALA A 39 -35.91 -51.37 65.11
C ALA A 39 -34.96 -52.32 65.87
N THR A 40 -34.53 -53.41 65.22
CA THR A 40 -33.49 -54.31 65.71
C THR A 40 -32.43 -54.52 64.64
N GLY A 41 -31.20 -54.10 64.94
CA GLY A 41 -30.06 -54.33 64.06
C GLY A 41 -29.52 -55.76 64.12
N LEU A 42 -28.76 -56.14 63.10
CA LEU A 42 -27.99 -57.38 63.09
C LEU A 42 -26.57 -57.08 63.58
N ALA A 43 -26.10 -57.89 64.52
CA ALA A 43 -24.72 -57.84 64.98
C ALA A 43 -23.78 -58.16 63.81
N GLY A 44 -22.69 -57.40 63.69
CA GLY A 44 -21.78 -57.56 62.56
C GLY A 44 -22.30 -57.00 61.24
N LEU A 45 -23.24 -56.05 61.25
CA LEU A 45 -23.46 -55.14 60.12
C LEU A 45 -23.03 -53.72 60.49
N ILE A 46 -22.66 -52.95 59.47
CA ILE A 46 -22.41 -51.52 59.59
C ILE A 46 -23.62 -50.78 59.02
N TYR A 47 -24.12 -49.78 59.74
CA TYR A 47 -25.26 -48.98 59.35
C TYR A 47 -24.82 -47.53 59.08
N LEU A 48 -25.17 -46.97 57.93
CA LEU A 48 -24.88 -45.58 57.55
C LEU A 48 -26.18 -44.78 57.49
N ALA A 49 -26.22 -43.66 58.20
CA ALA A 49 -27.27 -42.66 58.07
C ALA A 49 -26.82 -41.62 57.03
N GLN A 50 -27.50 -41.55 55.87
CA GLN A 50 -27.07 -40.71 54.75
C GLN A 50 -27.18 -39.20 55.03
N ASP A 51 -28.17 -38.80 55.82
CA ASP A 51 -28.40 -37.40 56.22
C ASP A 51 -27.23 -36.79 57.02
N THR A 52 -26.62 -37.59 57.89
CA THR A 52 -25.56 -37.17 58.80
C THR A 52 -24.19 -37.68 58.38
N GLY A 53 -24.13 -38.67 57.49
CA GLY A 53 -22.90 -39.37 57.12
C GLY A 53 -22.29 -40.19 58.27
N LEU A 54 -23.03 -40.37 59.37
CA LEU A 54 -22.55 -41.09 60.54
C LEU A 54 -22.74 -42.60 60.41
N ILE A 55 -21.74 -43.33 60.90
CA ILE A 55 -21.72 -44.79 60.88
C ILE A 55 -22.03 -45.33 62.28
N TYR A 56 -22.89 -46.36 62.33
CA TYR A 56 -23.38 -46.98 63.53
C TYR A 56 -23.18 -48.50 63.51
N ARG A 57 -23.10 -49.09 64.71
CA ARG A 57 -23.15 -50.55 64.93
C ARG A 57 -24.26 -50.88 65.92
N TRP A 58 -24.91 -52.03 65.71
CA TRP A 58 -25.88 -52.58 66.65
C TRP A 58 -25.17 -53.19 67.86
N THR A 59 -25.55 -52.78 69.07
CA THR A 59 -24.93 -53.22 70.33
C THR A 59 -25.73 -54.29 71.06
N GLY A 60 -26.84 -54.77 70.49
CA GLY A 60 -27.76 -55.70 71.13
C GLY A 60 -29.01 -55.02 71.70
N SER A 61 -28.91 -53.74 72.07
CA SER A 61 -30.03 -52.95 72.63
C SER A 61 -30.29 -51.63 71.91
N GLY A 62 -29.40 -51.22 71.00
CA GLY A 62 -29.53 -49.99 70.24
C GLY A 62 -28.41 -49.80 69.22
N TYR A 63 -28.48 -48.69 68.49
CA TYR A 63 -27.41 -48.26 67.58
C TYR A 63 -26.46 -47.31 68.29
N SER A 64 -25.18 -47.64 68.29
CA SER A 64 -24.13 -46.77 68.80
C SER A 64 -23.27 -46.26 67.64
N ALA A 65 -23.02 -44.96 67.61
CA ALA A 65 -22.16 -44.33 66.61
C ALA A 65 -20.71 -44.76 66.82
N VAL A 66 -20.01 -45.12 65.73
CA VAL A 66 -18.64 -45.66 65.76
C VAL A 66 -17.60 -44.63 65.29
N GLY A 67 -17.98 -43.36 65.19
CA GLY A 67 -17.09 -42.23 64.91
C GLY A 67 -17.66 -40.92 65.47
N GLY A 68 -16.87 -40.21 66.26
CA GLY A 68 -17.20 -38.91 66.84
C GLY A 68 -16.99 -37.74 65.87
N ALA A 69 -17.58 -36.61 66.21
CA ALA A 69 -17.77 -35.40 65.40
C ALA A 69 -16.53 -34.81 64.69
N ALA A 70 -16.84 -34.02 63.66
CA ALA A 70 -16.03 -32.98 63.00
C ALA A 70 -15.01 -33.43 61.95
N TYR A 71 -15.50 -33.57 60.72
CA TYR A 71 -14.75 -33.16 59.52
C TYR A 71 -14.51 -31.63 59.57
N ALA A 72 -13.68 -31.15 60.49
CA ALA A 72 -13.18 -29.78 60.43
C ALA A 72 -12.21 -29.70 59.24
N ALA A 73 -12.42 -28.73 58.34
CA ALA A 73 -11.48 -28.47 57.27
C ALA A 73 -10.15 -28.01 57.87
N ALA A 74 -9.05 -28.67 57.50
CA ALA A 74 -7.72 -28.18 57.84
C ALA A 74 -7.51 -26.83 57.17
N THR A 75 -7.08 -25.84 57.95
CA THR A 75 -6.62 -24.54 57.48
C THR A 75 -5.33 -24.71 56.67
N GLN A 76 -5.05 -23.77 55.76
CA GLN A 76 -3.84 -23.79 54.92
C GLN A 76 -2.52 -23.98 55.72
N PRO A 77 -2.34 -23.37 56.91
CA PRO A 77 -1.15 -23.61 57.74
C PRO A 77 -1.03 -25.04 58.27
N GLU A 78 -2.15 -25.72 58.55
CA GLU A 78 -2.17 -27.10 59.04
C GLU A 78 -1.78 -28.10 57.95
N ALA A 79 -2.07 -27.77 56.68
CA ALA A 79 -1.61 -28.55 55.54
C ALA A 79 -0.11 -28.38 55.25
N GLU A 80 0.46 -27.21 55.55
CA GLU A 80 1.87 -26.88 55.32
C GLU A 80 2.80 -27.36 56.45
N ALA A 81 2.28 -27.53 57.68
CA ALA A 81 3.06 -27.94 58.86
C ALA A 81 3.30 -29.46 59.02
N GLY A 82 2.59 -30.31 58.27
CA GLY A 82 2.83 -31.76 58.27
C GLY A 82 2.62 -32.49 59.60
N THR A 83 1.90 -31.89 60.55
CA THR A 83 1.57 -32.53 61.84
C THR A 83 0.35 -33.42 61.68
N GLU A 84 0.57 -34.73 61.84
CA GLU A 84 -0.40 -35.76 61.50
C GLU A 84 -1.60 -35.81 62.47
N ALA A 85 -2.73 -35.24 62.03
CA ALA A 85 -4.07 -35.64 62.48
C ALA A 85 -5.13 -35.60 61.35
N GLY A 86 -4.88 -34.88 60.25
CA GLY A 86 -5.81 -34.75 59.10
C GLY A 86 -5.50 -35.62 57.87
N LEU A 87 -4.43 -36.42 57.89
CA LEU A 87 -3.93 -37.14 56.70
C LEU A 87 -4.73 -38.39 56.28
N ARG A 88 -5.85 -38.71 56.94
CA ARG A 88 -6.60 -39.95 56.71
C ARG A 88 -8.01 -39.72 56.16
N SER A 89 -8.12 -39.08 55.00
CA SER A 89 -9.11 -39.42 53.95
C SER A 89 -9.06 -38.37 52.84
N TRP A 90 -8.03 -38.45 51.99
CA TRP A 90 -8.10 -37.85 50.67
C TRP A 90 -8.97 -38.76 49.81
N SER A 91 -10.29 -38.63 49.95
CA SER A 91 -11.19 -39.20 48.94
C SER A 91 -10.78 -38.65 47.55
N PRO A 92 -10.90 -39.43 46.46
CA PRO A 92 -10.59 -38.95 45.11
C PRO A 92 -11.28 -37.61 44.78
N LEU A 93 -12.48 -37.38 45.33
CA LEU A 93 -13.22 -36.13 45.20
C LEU A 93 -12.50 -34.93 45.84
N ARG A 94 -11.89 -35.11 47.03
CA ARG A 94 -11.12 -34.06 47.70
C ARG A 94 -9.83 -33.72 46.97
N VAL A 95 -9.13 -34.72 46.45
CA VAL A 95 -7.93 -34.51 45.61
C VAL A 95 -8.30 -33.71 44.35
N PHE A 96 -9.40 -34.09 43.69
CA PHE A 96 -9.89 -33.40 42.51
C PHE A 96 -10.29 -31.95 42.81
N GLN A 97 -11.04 -31.70 43.89
CA GLN A 97 -11.44 -30.35 44.30
C GLN A 97 -10.22 -29.47 44.64
N ALA A 98 -9.23 -30.01 45.35
CA ALA A 98 -8.01 -29.28 45.69
C ALA A 98 -7.16 -28.96 44.44
N ALA A 99 -7.03 -29.92 43.51
CA ALA A 99 -6.33 -29.69 42.24
C ALA A 99 -7.06 -28.65 41.38
N ALA A 100 -8.40 -28.72 41.29
CA ALA A 100 -9.21 -27.76 40.56
C ALA A 100 -9.09 -26.34 41.15
N ALA A 101 -9.13 -26.21 42.48
CA ALA A 101 -8.95 -24.92 43.16
C ALA A 101 -7.55 -24.33 42.90
N LYS A 102 -6.50 -25.17 42.92
CA LYS A 102 -5.14 -24.74 42.62
C LYS A 102 -5.02 -24.25 41.17
N VAL A 103 -5.55 -24.99 40.21
CA VAL A 103 -5.55 -24.58 38.79
C VAL A 103 -6.32 -23.28 38.60
N ALA A 104 -7.47 -23.10 39.26
CA ALA A 104 -8.23 -21.86 39.21
C ALA A 104 -7.43 -20.67 39.75
N SER A 105 -6.68 -20.84 40.84
CA SER A 105 -5.84 -19.77 41.43
C SER A 105 -4.66 -19.34 40.54
N MET A 106 -4.28 -20.16 39.55
CA MET A 106 -3.23 -19.80 38.62
C MET A 106 -3.69 -18.72 37.63
N PHE A 107 -4.99 -18.52 37.47
CA PHE A 107 -5.55 -17.52 36.57
C PHE A 107 -5.93 -16.24 37.31
N GLY A 108 -5.56 -15.08 36.77
CA GLY A 108 -5.85 -13.81 37.42
C GLY A 108 -5.25 -12.59 36.71
N THR A 109 -5.45 -11.41 37.30
CA THR A 109 -5.00 -10.12 36.76
C THR A 109 -3.76 -9.55 37.45
N THR A 110 -3.28 -10.19 38.52
CA THR A 110 -2.12 -9.75 39.30
C THR A 110 -0.81 -10.33 38.77
N ALA A 111 0.32 -9.71 39.15
CA ALA A 111 1.65 -10.22 38.81
C ALA A 111 1.83 -11.67 39.32
N GLY A 112 2.40 -12.53 38.49
CA GLY A 112 2.62 -13.95 38.82
C GLY A 112 1.44 -14.88 38.49
N THR A 113 0.34 -14.36 37.93
CA THR A 113 -0.81 -15.17 37.46
C THR A 113 -0.89 -15.23 35.93
N ILE A 114 -1.53 -16.27 35.40
CA ILE A 114 -1.72 -16.55 33.97
C ILE A 114 -3.04 -15.90 33.49
N CYS A 115 -3.05 -15.37 32.27
CA CYS A 115 -4.28 -14.90 31.61
C CYS A 115 -5.02 -16.10 31.00
N GLN A 116 -6.34 -16.22 31.18
CA GLN A 116 -7.13 -17.23 30.45
C GLN A 116 -7.24 -16.87 28.97
N GLY A 117 -7.50 -17.83 28.07
CA GLY A 117 -7.62 -17.56 26.64
C GLY A 117 -8.79 -16.63 26.27
N ASN A 118 -9.81 -16.55 27.12
CA ASN A 118 -10.96 -15.64 27.03
C ASN A 118 -10.79 -14.38 27.91
N ASP A 119 -9.60 -14.14 28.44
CA ASP A 119 -9.30 -12.95 29.24
C ASP A 119 -9.35 -11.70 28.35
N ALA A 120 -10.06 -10.67 28.78
CA ALA A 120 -10.28 -9.45 28.00
C ALA A 120 -8.97 -8.70 27.68
N ARG A 121 -7.90 -8.91 28.47
CA ARG A 121 -6.57 -8.36 28.16
C ARG A 121 -5.94 -8.97 26.91
N LEU A 122 -6.45 -10.12 26.46
CA LEU A 122 -6.08 -10.80 25.21
C LEU A 122 -7.10 -10.55 24.08
N SER A 123 -8.31 -10.08 24.39
CA SER A 123 -9.37 -9.89 23.39
C SER A 123 -9.21 -8.63 22.56
N ASP A 124 -8.52 -7.63 23.07
CA ASP A 124 -8.50 -6.33 22.44
C ASP A 124 -7.19 -6.14 21.70
N ALA A 125 -7.30 -5.92 20.39
CA ALA A 125 -6.26 -5.31 19.58
C ALA A 125 -5.72 -4.10 20.35
N ARG A 126 -4.62 -4.29 21.08
CA ARG A 126 -3.97 -3.20 21.80
C ARG A 126 -3.58 -2.20 20.73
N PRO A 127 -4.16 -0.98 20.70
CA PRO A 127 -3.68 0.05 19.80
C PRO A 127 -2.19 0.17 20.09
N PRO A 128 -1.32 -0.04 19.10
CA PRO A 128 0.12 0.11 19.31
C PRO A 128 0.36 1.46 19.98
N THR A 129 1.24 1.52 20.98
CA THR A 129 1.67 2.80 21.54
C THR A 129 2.00 3.73 20.38
N ALA A 130 1.34 4.89 20.35
CA ALA A 130 1.42 5.80 19.22
C ALA A 130 2.88 6.09 18.91
N HIS A 131 3.30 5.75 17.70
CA HIS A 131 4.62 6.06 17.17
C HIS A 131 4.42 6.73 15.82
N THR A 132 5.35 7.60 15.46
CA THR A 132 5.24 8.45 14.27
C THR A 132 5.95 7.81 13.08
N HIS A 133 5.26 7.58 11.97
CA HIS A 133 5.85 7.12 10.72
C HIS A 133 6.29 8.29 9.82
N GLY A 134 6.87 9.34 10.42
CA GLY A 134 7.16 10.60 9.74
C GLY A 134 5.87 11.25 9.22
N GLY A 135 5.56 11.05 7.94
CA GLY A 135 4.38 11.61 7.24
C GLY A 135 3.20 10.64 7.03
N ILE A 136 3.29 9.38 7.46
CA ILE A 136 2.22 8.38 7.29
C ILE A 136 1.39 8.28 8.58
N SER A 137 0.08 8.44 8.48
CA SER A 137 -0.84 8.26 9.61
C SER A 137 -1.08 6.76 9.91
N ASN A 138 -1.62 6.41 11.08
CA ASN A 138 -2.00 5.03 11.41
C ASN A 138 -3.02 4.41 10.44
N ASP A 139 -3.84 5.23 9.77
CA ASP A 139 -4.77 4.79 8.72
C ASP A 139 -4.09 4.63 7.33
N GLY A 140 -2.76 4.76 7.25
CA GLY A 140 -1.99 4.66 6.01
C GLY A 140 -2.03 5.87 5.07
N LYS A 141 -2.60 7.00 5.50
CA LYS A 141 -2.71 8.23 4.69
C LYS A 141 -1.40 9.02 4.67
N VAL A 142 -1.12 9.68 3.55
CA VAL A 142 -0.04 10.67 3.42
C VAL A 142 -0.67 12.04 3.13
N GLY A 143 -0.67 12.92 4.13
CA GLY A 143 -1.37 14.20 4.08
C GLY A 143 -2.90 14.07 4.19
N SER A 144 -3.60 15.21 4.13
CA SER A 144 -5.06 15.30 4.25
C SER A 144 -5.77 15.70 2.95
N THR A 145 -5.04 16.22 1.96
CA THR A 145 -5.60 16.69 0.69
C THR A 145 -5.49 15.61 -0.38
N ALA A 146 -6.62 15.26 -1.00
CA ALA A 146 -6.67 14.27 -2.07
C ALA A 146 -6.03 14.79 -3.39
N GLY A 147 -5.53 13.87 -4.21
CA GLY A 147 -5.03 14.17 -5.56
C GLY A 147 -3.64 14.81 -5.62
N LEU A 148 -3.00 15.08 -4.49
CA LEU A 148 -1.62 15.58 -4.45
C LEU A 148 -0.62 14.47 -4.80
N PRO A 149 0.50 14.82 -5.47
CA PRO A 149 1.58 13.87 -5.73
C PRO A 149 2.30 13.52 -4.43
N LEU A 150 3.07 12.42 -4.43
CA LEU A 150 3.96 12.07 -3.32
C LEU A 150 5.38 12.56 -3.60
N LYS A 151 6.07 13.02 -2.57
CA LYS A 151 7.50 13.36 -2.62
C LYS A 151 8.23 12.88 -1.36
N THR A 152 9.55 12.87 -1.42
CA THR A 152 10.41 12.65 -0.26
C THR A 152 10.80 14.00 0.35
N GLY A 153 10.51 14.19 1.63
CA GLY A 153 10.92 15.34 2.42
C GLY A 153 12.26 15.11 3.13
N THR A 154 12.49 15.89 4.18
CA THR A 154 13.70 15.79 5.02
C THR A 154 13.87 14.38 5.59
N ALA A 155 15.12 13.90 5.64
CA ALA A 155 15.47 12.56 6.11
C ALA A 155 14.78 11.41 5.34
N GLY A 156 14.25 11.67 4.14
CA GLY A 156 13.62 10.65 3.29
C GLY A 156 12.18 10.29 3.66
N ALA A 157 11.53 11.07 4.54
CA ALA A 157 10.13 10.85 4.88
C ALA A 157 9.23 11.04 3.64
N VAL A 158 8.24 10.17 3.46
CA VAL A 158 7.22 10.34 2.41
C VAL A 158 6.21 11.38 2.88
N GLU A 159 5.99 12.42 2.08
CA GLU A 159 5.05 13.51 2.36
C GLU A 159 4.26 13.89 1.10
N ALA A 160 3.15 14.60 1.29
CA ALA A 160 2.38 15.14 0.18
C ALA A 160 3.16 16.27 -0.50
N GLY A 161 3.29 16.17 -1.82
CA GLY A 161 3.78 17.21 -2.70
C GLY A 161 2.74 18.29 -2.96
N ALA A 162 3.10 19.29 -3.74
CA ALA A 162 2.19 20.31 -4.23
C ALA A 162 2.37 20.47 -5.74
N PHE A 163 1.26 20.75 -6.43
CA PHE A 163 1.33 21.31 -7.76
C PHE A 163 1.61 22.82 -7.69
N GLY A 164 2.39 23.36 -8.61
CA GLY A 164 2.72 24.78 -8.64
C GLY A 164 3.91 25.11 -9.53
N THR A 165 4.32 26.39 -9.52
CA THR A 165 5.38 26.91 -10.40
C THR A 165 6.74 27.07 -9.72
N ALA A 166 6.80 26.93 -8.39
CA ALA A 166 8.02 27.08 -7.61
C ALA A 166 8.93 25.83 -7.67
N ALA A 167 10.20 25.99 -7.30
CA ALA A 167 11.11 24.85 -7.15
C ALA A 167 10.58 23.85 -6.12
N GLY A 168 10.67 22.55 -6.42
CA GLY A 168 10.18 21.48 -5.54
C GLY A 168 8.67 21.21 -5.63
N THR A 169 7.98 21.82 -6.59
CA THR A 169 6.57 21.53 -6.91
C THR A 169 6.45 20.79 -8.24
N PHE A 170 5.35 20.06 -8.43
CA PHE A 170 5.04 19.32 -9.65
C PHE A 170 4.24 20.20 -10.61
N CYS A 171 4.41 20.00 -11.91
CA CYS A 171 3.52 20.60 -12.92
C CYS A 171 2.25 19.76 -13.06
N GLU A 172 1.10 20.42 -13.22
CA GLU A 172 -0.13 19.76 -13.66
C GLU A 172 -0.08 19.49 -15.17
N GLY A 173 -0.92 18.59 -15.68
CA GLY A 173 -0.94 18.27 -17.12
C GLY A 173 -1.32 19.46 -18.01
N ASN A 174 -2.07 20.41 -17.47
CA ASN A 174 -2.46 21.69 -18.09
C ASN A 174 -1.52 22.85 -17.72
N ASP A 175 -0.40 22.58 -17.04
CA ASP A 175 0.58 23.60 -16.70
C ASP A 175 1.21 24.19 -17.96
N SER A 176 1.31 25.51 -18.05
CA SER A 176 1.83 26.21 -19.23
C SER A 176 3.29 25.86 -19.55
N ARG A 177 4.07 25.38 -18.58
CA ARG A 177 5.44 24.89 -18.78
C ARG A 177 5.45 23.57 -19.56
N VAL A 178 4.40 22.76 -19.45
CA VAL A 178 4.23 21.49 -20.18
C VAL A 178 3.48 21.74 -21.49
N ALA A 179 2.43 22.57 -21.46
CA ALA A 179 1.62 22.91 -22.64
C ALA A 179 2.36 23.81 -23.66
N GLY A 180 3.30 24.64 -23.21
CA GLY A 180 4.17 25.43 -24.08
C GLY A 180 5.41 24.67 -24.58
N ALA A 181 5.75 23.54 -23.93
CA ALA A 181 6.87 22.68 -24.31
C ALA A 181 6.47 21.50 -25.22
N LEU A 182 5.19 21.10 -25.23
CA LEU A 182 4.65 20.08 -26.13
C LEU A 182 3.77 20.71 -27.22
N PRO A 183 3.76 20.17 -28.45
CA PRO A 183 3.33 20.90 -29.65
C PRO A 183 1.83 21.14 -29.82
N ALA A 184 1.00 20.84 -28.81
CA ALA A 184 -0.43 20.72 -29.05
C ALA A 184 -1.17 22.06 -29.04
N THR A 185 -0.65 23.11 -28.40
CA THR A 185 -1.29 24.44 -28.48
C THR A 185 -0.30 25.58 -28.25
N GLY A 186 0.26 26.12 -29.32
CA GLY A 186 0.73 27.50 -29.36
C GLY A 186 1.95 27.88 -28.52
N GLY A 187 2.75 26.92 -28.01
CA GLY A 187 4.07 27.24 -27.50
C GLY A 187 4.96 27.76 -28.62
N THR A 188 5.48 28.99 -28.50
CA THR A 188 6.49 29.54 -29.41
C THR A 188 7.76 28.72 -29.26
N ILE A 189 7.93 27.71 -30.12
CA ILE A 189 9.17 26.96 -30.24
C ILE A 189 10.16 27.86 -30.97
N ASN A 190 11.02 28.55 -30.23
CA ASN A 190 12.15 29.33 -30.76
C ASN A 190 13.26 28.45 -31.40
N ASN A 191 12.97 27.19 -31.69
CA ASN A 191 13.84 26.23 -32.36
C ASN A 191 13.07 25.48 -33.45
N TYR A 192 12.99 26.12 -34.62
CA TYR A 192 12.84 25.55 -35.97
C TYR A 192 11.96 24.29 -36.07
N ARG A 193 10.64 24.46 -36.01
CA ARG A 193 9.78 23.63 -36.86
C ARG A 193 10.06 24.04 -38.30
N GLU A 194 10.45 23.08 -39.13
CA GLU A 194 10.34 23.21 -40.57
C GLU A 194 8.84 23.35 -40.87
N MET A 195 8.38 24.60 -40.95
CA MET A 195 6.98 24.92 -41.23
C MET A 195 6.89 25.39 -42.67
N VAL A 196 6.21 24.57 -43.48
CA VAL A 196 5.92 24.85 -44.88
C VAL A 196 4.74 25.81 -44.95
N VAL A 197 4.98 26.97 -45.56
CA VAL A 197 3.97 28.00 -45.84
C VAL A 197 3.50 27.85 -47.27
N THR A 198 2.23 27.52 -47.47
CA THR A 198 1.62 27.55 -48.81
C THR A 198 1.16 28.98 -49.12
N VAL A 199 1.87 29.65 -50.03
CA VAL A 199 1.62 31.03 -50.47
C VAL A 199 0.50 31.08 -51.53
N GLY A 200 0.22 29.98 -52.21
CA GLY A 200 -0.73 29.90 -53.33
C GLY A 200 -0.17 30.56 -54.58
N ASN A 201 -0.11 31.89 -54.61
CA ASN A 201 0.41 32.68 -55.73
C ASN A 201 1.25 33.87 -55.23
N PHE A 202 2.50 33.97 -55.70
CA PHE A 202 3.45 35.00 -55.26
C PHE A 202 3.17 36.40 -55.84
N GLY A 203 2.34 36.52 -56.89
CA GLY A 203 2.00 37.82 -57.49
C GLY A 203 3.22 38.59 -58.02
N SER A 204 3.06 39.91 -58.23
CA SER A 204 4.14 40.77 -58.73
C SER A 204 5.16 41.17 -57.65
N ALA A 205 4.79 41.02 -56.38
CA ALA A 205 5.66 41.27 -55.24
C ALA A 205 5.23 40.40 -54.04
N TYR A 206 6.21 39.92 -53.28
CA TYR A 206 5.96 39.12 -52.08
C TYR A 206 6.90 39.52 -50.95
N THR A 207 6.35 39.75 -49.76
CA THR A 207 7.12 40.03 -48.55
C THR A 207 7.30 38.75 -47.75
N ILE A 208 8.55 38.43 -47.44
CA ILE A 208 8.88 37.21 -46.71
C ILE A 208 8.76 37.48 -45.22
N ASP A 209 7.88 36.74 -44.54
CA ASP A 209 7.67 36.80 -43.09
C ASP A 209 8.09 35.49 -42.44
N LEU A 210 9.27 35.50 -41.81
CA LEU A 210 9.83 34.32 -41.12
C LEU A 210 9.09 33.95 -39.84
N SER A 211 8.14 34.76 -39.37
CA SER A 211 7.23 34.35 -38.30
C SER A 211 6.22 33.29 -38.78
N LEU A 212 5.94 33.26 -40.09
CA LEU A 212 5.03 32.30 -40.71
C LEU A 212 5.69 30.97 -41.03
N GLY A 213 7.02 30.88 -41.10
CA GLY A 213 7.72 29.63 -41.39
C GLY A 213 9.11 29.82 -42.00
N SER A 214 9.78 28.71 -42.25
CA SER A 214 11.14 28.65 -42.82
C SER A 214 11.17 28.10 -44.25
N GLU A 215 10.02 27.67 -44.78
CA GLU A 215 9.90 27.15 -46.15
C GLU A 215 8.63 27.72 -46.79
N PHE A 216 8.74 28.29 -47.99
CA PHE A 216 7.62 28.97 -48.67
C PHE A 216 7.37 28.36 -50.04
N HIS A 217 6.18 27.81 -50.26
CA HIS A 217 5.78 27.14 -51.50
C HIS A 217 4.69 27.92 -52.20
N GLY A 218 4.85 28.17 -53.49
CA GLY A 218 3.79 28.84 -54.26
C GLY A 218 4.02 28.84 -55.75
N THR A 219 3.00 29.32 -56.47
CA THR A 219 3.04 29.46 -57.93
C THR A 219 3.59 30.83 -58.32
N LEU A 220 4.49 30.86 -59.30
CA LEU A 220 4.93 32.09 -59.93
C LEU A 220 4.14 32.30 -61.23
N ASP A 221 3.13 33.18 -61.19
CA ASP A 221 2.22 33.44 -62.32
C ASP A 221 2.58 34.73 -63.10
N GLN A 222 3.17 35.72 -62.43
CA GLN A 222 3.58 37.00 -63.02
C GLN A 222 4.92 36.89 -63.72
N THR A 223 5.12 37.70 -64.78
CA THR A 223 6.39 37.80 -65.54
C THR A 223 7.58 38.10 -64.64
N THR A 224 7.37 38.87 -63.57
CA THR A 224 8.39 39.13 -62.56
C THR A 224 7.75 39.22 -61.18
N CYS A 225 8.37 38.58 -60.18
CA CYS A 225 8.03 38.76 -58.77
C CYS A 225 9.19 39.44 -58.04
N ALA A 226 8.90 40.53 -57.34
CA ALA A 226 9.85 41.23 -56.48
C ALA A 226 9.74 40.70 -55.03
N LEU A 227 10.80 40.08 -54.54
CA LEU A 227 10.90 39.59 -53.17
C LEU A 227 11.44 40.68 -52.24
N THR A 228 10.67 40.99 -51.19
CA THR A 228 11.14 41.84 -50.09
C THR A 228 11.71 40.95 -48.99
N MET A 229 13.01 41.14 -48.73
CA MET A 229 13.73 40.37 -47.71
C MET A 229 13.24 40.72 -46.30
N PRO A 230 13.24 39.75 -45.36
CA PRO A 230 12.93 40.04 -43.97
C PRO A 230 14.02 40.92 -43.35
N ALA A 231 13.70 41.54 -42.21
CA ALA A 231 14.68 42.30 -41.43
C ALA A 231 15.88 41.41 -41.03
N ALA A 232 17.02 42.04 -40.79
CA ALA A 232 18.20 41.36 -40.26
C ALA A 232 17.85 40.61 -38.95
N PRO A 233 18.30 39.35 -38.76
CA PRO A 233 18.11 38.63 -37.51
C PRO A 233 18.73 39.39 -36.33
N ALA A 234 18.19 39.17 -35.13
CA ALA A 234 18.75 39.73 -33.91
C ALA A 234 20.23 39.34 -33.73
N ALA A 235 21.00 40.20 -33.06
CA ALA A 235 22.44 40.01 -32.88
C ALA A 235 22.76 38.62 -32.28
N GLY A 236 23.72 37.91 -32.89
CA GLY A 236 24.14 36.57 -32.47
C GLY A 236 23.35 35.43 -33.11
N LEU A 237 22.20 35.70 -33.74
CA LEU A 237 21.38 34.69 -34.41
C LEU A 237 21.78 34.51 -35.88
N SER A 238 21.59 33.30 -36.40
CA SER A 238 21.60 33.01 -37.84
C SER A 238 20.18 32.73 -38.27
N ALA A 239 19.83 33.11 -39.49
CA ALA A 239 18.55 32.78 -40.09
C ALA A 239 18.74 32.26 -41.52
N SER A 240 17.91 31.30 -41.89
CA SER A 240 17.83 30.74 -43.22
C SER A 240 16.39 30.34 -43.53
N PHE A 241 16.02 30.39 -44.80
CA PHE A 241 14.76 29.89 -45.28
C PHE A 241 14.90 29.35 -46.70
N VAL A 242 13.91 28.57 -47.13
CA VAL A 242 13.83 28.01 -48.47
C VAL A 242 12.58 28.57 -49.16
N MET A 243 12.71 28.91 -50.44
CA MET A 243 11.56 29.20 -51.28
C MET A 243 11.49 28.20 -52.41
N VAL A 244 10.30 27.66 -52.65
CA VAL A 244 10.00 26.70 -53.70
C VAL A 244 8.95 27.32 -54.62
N PHE A 245 9.36 27.58 -55.86
CA PHE A 245 8.51 28.17 -56.88
C PHE A 245 8.08 27.10 -57.87
N THR A 246 6.78 26.97 -58.10
CA THR A 246 6.24 26.24 -59.25
C THR A 246 5.90 27.26 -60.33
N GLN A 247 6.49 27.17 -61.53
CA GLN A 247 6.11 28.10 -62.60
C GLN A 247 4.75 27.74 -63.18
N GLY A 248 3.85 28.72 -63.29
CA GLY A 248 2.58 28.59 -64.03
C GLY A 248 2.79 28.47 -65.56
N SER A 249 1.70 28.50 -66.33
CA SER A 249 1.77 28.50 -67.80
C SER A 249 2.31 29.83 -68.37
N GLY A 250 3.17 29.77 -69.38
CA GLY A 250 3.74 30.94 -70.08
C GLY A 250 5.27 30.92 -70.12
N GLY A 251 5.88 31.85 -70.87
CA GLY A 251 7.34 31.95 -71.01
C GLY A 251 8.07 32.31 -69.71
N GLY A 252 9.41 32.43 -69.79
CA GLY A 252 10.29 32.62 -68.63
C GLY A 252 9.82 33.70 -67.66
N LYS A 253 9.67 33.32 -66.38
CA LYS A 253 9.34 34.22 -65.27
C LYS A 253 10.58 34.55 -64.48
N GLY A 254 10.75 35.83 -64.15
CA GLY A 254 11.88 36.37 -63.39
C GLY A 254 11.60 36.53 -61.90
N ILE A 255 12.62 36.37 -61.07
CA ILE A 255 12.58 36.77 -59.66
C ILE A 255 13.63 37.87 -59.44
N THR A 256 13.23 38.94 -58.79
CA THR A 256 14.12 40.00 -58.32
C THR A 256 14.05 40.11 -56.80
N ALA A 257 15.15 40.47 -56.16
CA ALA A 257 15.19 40.65 -54.70
C ALA A 257 15.93 41.95 -54.37
N SER A 258 15.33 42.79 -53.55
CA SER A 258 15.96 44.01 -53.04
C SER A 258 16.69 43.73 -51.72
N GLY A 259 17.91 44.24 -51.56
CA GLY A 259 18.66 44.14 -50.29
C GLY A 259 19.37 42.80 -50.05
N ALA A 260 19.67 42.07 -51.13
CA ALA A 260 20.31 40.77 -51.05
C ALA A 260 21.41 40.59 -52.10
N LEU A 261 22.32 39.66 -51.81
CA LEU A 261 23.49 39.34 -52.61
C LEU A 261 23.32 37.99 -53.32
N GLY A 262 23.93 37.89 -54.49
CA GLY A 262 24.16 36.62 -55.16
C GLY A 262 25.17 35.73 -54.41
N PRO A 263 25.40 34.50 -54.91
CA PRO A 263 26.27 33.53 -54.26
C PRO A 263 27.75 33.97 -54.19
N ASP A 264 28.16 34.93 -55.03
CA ASP A 264 29.51 35.53 -55.04
C ASP A 264 29.74 36.60 -53.95
N LEU A 265 28.68 36.97 -53.21
CA LEU A 265 28.68 38.00 -52.16
C LEU A 265 29.04 39.42 -52.63
N THR A 266 29.03 39.69 -53.93
CA THR A 266 29.49 40.96 -54.51
C THR A 266 28.52 41.58 -55.50
N SER A 267 27.58 40.81 -56.05
CA SER A 267 26.53 41.30 -56.95
C SER A 267 25.13 41.25 -56.30
N ALA A 268 24.25 42.19 -56.65
CA ALA A 268 22.83 42.08 -56.32
C ALA A 268 22.23 40.88 -57.09
N LEU A 269 21.24 40.19 -56.49
CA LEU A 269 20.71 38.93 -57.00
C LEU A 269 20.51 38.93 -58.53
N PRO A 270 21.09 37.97 -59.29
CA PRO A 270 20.78 37.82 -60.70
C PRO A 270 19.30 37.46 -60.88
N SER A 271 18.67 37.98 -61.95
CA SER A 271 17.31 37.59 -62.33
C SER A 271 17.26 36.08 -62.55
N LEU A 272 16.53 35.37 -61.69
CA LEU A 272 16.34 33.93 -61.85
C LEU A 272 15.18 33.71 -62.81
N ASN A 273 15.48 33.12 -63.97
CA ASN A 273 14.46 32.72 -64.93
C ASN A 273 14.05 31.28 -64.61
N THR A 274 12.77 31.08 -64.32
CA THR A 274 12.18 29.75 -64.17
C THR A 274 11.69 29.23 -65.53
N THR A 275 11.50 27.91 -65.69
CA THR A 275 11.01 27.27 -66.92
C THR A 275 9.62 26.66 -66.70
N ALA A 276 8.78 26.64 -67.74
CA ALA A 276 7.37 26.26 -67.61
C ALA A 276 7.24 24.82 -67.12
N GLY A 277 6.43 24.62 -66.08
CA GLY A 277 6.23 23.31 -65.46
C GLY A 277 7.41 22.78 -64.64
N LYS A 278 8.46 23.57 -64.41
CA LYS A 278 9.59 23.21 -63.55
C LYS A 278 9.48 23.86 -62.17
N VAL A 279 10.04 23.18 -61.18
CA VAL A 279 10.17 23.68 -59.82
C VAL A 279 11.55 24.31 -59.64
N THR A 280 11.62 25.48 -59.03
CA THR A 280 12.88 26.14 -58.69
C THR A 280 12.97 26.33 -57.19
N GLU A 281 14.10 25.92 -56.62
CA GLU A 281 14.39 26.05 -55.21
C GLU A 281 15.45 27.15 -54.98
N LEU A 282 15.15 28.01 -54.02
CA LEU A 282 15.99 29.11 -53.63
C LEU A 282 16.27 29.04 -52.14
N VAL A 283 17.51 28.72 -51.81
CA VAL A 283 17.97 28.65 -50.42
C VAL A 283 18.56 30.01 -50.05
N VAL A 284 18.09 30.59 -48.95
CA VAL A 284 18.50 31.92 -48.53
C VAL A 284 19.09 31.85 -47.13
N ARG A 285 20.23 32.51 -46.93
CA ARG A 285 20.91 32.59 -45.62
C ARG A 285 21.35 34.02 -45.33
N TYR A 286 21.20 34.45 -44.08
CA TYR A 286 21.75 35.73 -43.66
C TYR A 286 23.26 35.64 -43.43
N ASN A 287 24.04 36.42 -44.18
CA ASN A 287 25.48 36.54 -43.99
C ASN A 287 25.79 37.70 -43.06
N ARG A 288 26.25 37.37 -41.85
CA ARG A 288 26.55 38.36 -40.81
C ARG A 288 27.70 39.30 -41.20
N THR A 289 28.72 38.78 -41.88
CA THR A 289 29.89 39.57 -42.29
C THR A 289 29.51 40.67 -43.29
N LYS A 290 28.53 40.39 -44.17
CA LYS A 290 28.04 41.36 -45.16
C LYS A 290 26.78 42.10 -44.70
N SER A 291 26.20 41.72 -43.56
CA SER A 291 24.91 42.21 -43.08
C SER A 291 23.83 42.19 -44.15
N ALA A 292 23.79 41.10 -44.93
CA ALA A 292 22.93 40.96 -46.09
C ALA A 292 22.41 39.53 -46.22
N TRP A 293 21.23 39.37 -46.81
CA TRP A 293 20.72 38.07 -47.23
C TRP A 293 21.46 37.60 -48.47
N VAL A 294 21.84 36.32 -48.47
CA VAL A 294 22.59 35.68 -49.55
C VAL A 294 21.77 34.55 -50.11
N PHE A 295 21.66 34.53 -51.43
CA PHE A 295 20.91 33.53 -52.15
C PHE A 295 21.82 32.46 -52.76
N TYR A 296 21.39 31.22 -52.63
CA TYR A 296 21.96 30.05 -53.28
C TYR A 296 20.84 29.44 -54.13
N ALA A 297 20.92 29.63 -55.45
CA ALA A 297 19.98 29.02 -56.37
C ALA A 297 20.37 27.56 -56.61
N GLY A 298 19.48 26.62 -56.29
CA GLY A 298 19.58 25.24 -56.74
C GLY A 298 18.70 25.07 -57.96
N ALA A 299 19.28 25.04 -59.17
CA ALA A 299 18.53 24.57 -60.32
C ALA A 299 18.26 23.07 -60.11
N LYS A 300 17.02 22.70 -59.78
CA LYS A 300 16.60 21.30 -59.73
C LYS A 300 15.90 21.00 -61.05
N ASP A 301 16.69 20.64 -62.06
CA ASP A 301 16.17 20.09 -63.31
C ASP A 301 15.57 18.70 -63.03
N ALA A 302 14.27 18.68 -62.70
CA ALA A 302 13.43 17.48 -62.76
C ALA A 302 12.40 17.68 -63.87
#